data_AF-A0A969ZIM0-F1
#
_entry.id   AF-A0A969ZIM0-F1
#
_cell.length_a   1.000
_cell.length_b   1.000
_cell.length_c   1.000
_cell.angle_alpha   90.00
_cell.angle_beta   90.00
_cell.angle_gamma   90.00
#
_symmetry.space_group_name_H-M   'P 1'
#
loop_
_entity.id
_entity.type
_entity.pdbx_description
1 polymer ?
#
loop_
_entity_poly.entity_id
_entity_poly.type
_entity_poly.pdbx_seq_one_letter_code
_entity_poly.pdbx_strand_id
1 'polypeptide(L)'
;MNQLSSSKTQINQIIQTALLIGLALALRSFSIMVVFMGAPGMRVSFAAIFTRMPAILFGPFYGGIAGGIVDIAGYLIKPEGPYIPFLTLTSIADGIIAGYVWQFLRGRSTKMIQKGLWITFISIGSIGLFNIALTNLYPGSSIALALDSMGERKEYMVLGLVAIAVIGLILLTIDYAVRYKFPDAVVNKYYLKVLLTFLVAGVPVTTINSYILLFYFAGLKKIGFFLFWIPRLLEELLMAVLISYITAFLLSVYDRFIRKEKWIE
;
A
#
# COMPACT_ATOMS: atom_id res chain seq x y z
N MET A 1 -39.24 5.93 -9.88
CA MET A 1 -38.54 5.83 -8.58
C MET A 1 -37.01 5.65 -8.67
N ASN A 2 -36.37 5.69 -9.85
CA ASN A 2 -34.94 5.31 -10.01
C ASN A 2 -33.91 6.46 -10.07
N GLN A 3 -34.28 7.66 -10.52
CA GLN A 3 -33.30 8.77 -10.64
C GLN A 3 -33.07 9.49 -9.30
N LEU A 4 -34.15 9.81 -8.57
CA LEU A 4 -34.06 10.49 -7.27
C LEU A 4 -33.32 9.67 -6.20
N SER A 5 -33.46 8.34 -6.21
CA SER A 5 -32.75 7.44 -5.28
C SER A 5 -31.26 7.30 -5.64
N SER A 6 -30.93 7.28 -6.94
CA SER A 6 -29.55 7.30 -7.43
C SER A 6 -28.85 8.61 -7.07
N SER A 7 -29.48 9.76 -7.32
CA SER A 7 -28.94 11.08 -6.95
C SER A 7 -28.72 11.23 -5.45
N LYS A 8 -29.65 10.76 -4.61
CA LYS A 8 -29.49 10.76 -3.15
C LYS A 8 -28.28 9.92 -2.70
N THR A 9 -28.04 8.79 -3.36
CA THR A 9 -26.89 7.93 -3.08
C THR A 9 -25.58 8.61 -3.47
N GLN A 10 -25.53 9.25 -4.64
CA GLN A 10 -24.35 10.00 -5.09
C GLN A 10 -24.03 11.18 -4.17
N ILE A 11 -25.04 11.95 -3.75
CA ILE A 11 -24.86 13.06 -2.81
C ILE A 11 -24.27 12.55 -1.49
N ASN A 12 -24.77 11.44 -0.95
CA ASN A 12 -24.22 10.85 0.27
C ASN A 12 -22.75 10.42 0.10
N GLN A 13 -22.39 9.82 -1.04
CA GLN A 13 -21.01 9.44 -1.34
C GLN A 13 -20.07 10.66 -1.41
N ILE A 14 -20.53 11.75 -2.03
CA ILE A 14 -19.79 13.01 -2.10
C ILE A 14 -19.57 13.59 -0.70
N ILE A 15 -20.63 13.67 0.11
CA ILE A 15 -20.55 14.21 1.48
C ILE A 15 -19.57 13.38 2.32
N GLN A 16 -19.67 12.05 2.29
CA GLN A 16 -18.77 11.19 3.04
C GLN A 16 -17.33 11.27 2.54
N THR A 17 -17.12 11.37 1.22
CA THR A 17 -15.78 11.58 0.65
C THR A 17 -15.19 12.91 1.13
N ALA A 18 -15.98 13.99 1.15
CA ALA A 18 -15.53 15.30 1.64
C ALA A 18 -15.17 15.27 3.13
N LEU A 19 -15.95 14.57 3.97
CA LEU A 19 -15.63 14.39 5.39
C LEU A 19 -14.32 13.61 5.59
N LEU A 20 -14.12 12.53 4.81
CA LEU A 20 -12.89 11.73 4.84
C LEU A 20 -11.67 12.56 4.38
N ILE A 21 -11.82 13.37 3.33
CA ILE A 21 -10.78 14.33 2.89
C ILE A 21 -10.44 15.30 4.02
N GLY A 22 -11.43 15.86 4.71
CA GLY A 22 -11.22 16.74 5.86
C GLY A 22 -10.42 16.08 6.98
N LEU A 23 -10.76 14.84 7.32
CA LEU A 23 -10.01 14.05 8.31
C LEU A 23 -8.58 13.75 7.86
N ALA A 24 -8.38 13.43 6.57
CA ALA A 24 -7.06 13.20 6.01
C ALA A 24 -6.17 14.45 6.11
N LEU A 25 -6.71 15.64 5.80
CA LEU A 25 -5.98 16.90 5.91
C LEU A 25 -5.63 17.25 7.36
N ALA A 26 -6.56 17.01 8.30
CA ALA A 26 -6.30 17.18 9.73
C ALA A 26 -5.16 16.27 10.19
N LEU A 27 -5.21 14.96 9.88
CA LEU A 27 -4.18 14.00 10.29
C LEU A 27 -2.82 14.22 9.60
N ARG A 28 -2.82 14.73 8.37
CA ARG A 28 -1.58 15.12 7.68
C ARG A 28 -0.78 16.16 8.47
N SER A 29 -1.48 17.03 9.22
CA SER A 29 -0.85 18.06 10.04
C SER A 29 -0.13 17.51 11.27
N PHE A 30 -0.51 16.31 11.75
CA PHE A 30 0.10 15.62 12.90
C PHE A 30 1.19 14.61 12.50
N SER A 31 1.74 14.77 11.31
CA SER A 31 2.74 13.83 10.79
C SER A 31 4.08 13.94 11.51
N ILE A 32 4.73 12.79 11.71
CA ILE A 32 5.97 12.66 12.48
C ILE A 32 7.12 12.45 11.51
N MET A 33 8.18 13.25 11.65
CA MET A 33 9.40 13.06 10.87
C MET A 33 10.25 11.97 11.51
N VAL A 34 10.39 10.85 10.81
CA VAL A 34 11.27 9.76 11.21
C VAL A 34 12.57 9.89 10.42
N VAL A 35 13.66 10.19 11.13
CA VAL A 35 15.00 10.20 10.55
C VAL A 35 15.48 8.76 10.45
N PHE A 36 15.67 8.27 9.23
CA PHE A 36 16.17 6.92 8.98
C PHE A 36 17.57 7.01 8.35
N MET A 37 18.58 6.42 9.00
CA MET A 37 19.95 6.31 8.48
C MET A 37 20.60 7.63 7.98
N GLY A 38 20.34 8.76 8.65
CA GLY A 38 20.95 10.05 8.31
C GLY A 38 20.43 10.72 7.03
N ALA A 39 19.41 10.15 6.38
CA ALA A 39 18.71 10.78 5.26
C ALA A 39 17.65 11.80 5.77
N PRO A 40 17.25 12.82 4.96
CA PRO A 40 16.20 13.76 5.31
C PRO A 40 14.95 12.99 5.76
N GLY A 41 14.49 13.29 6.97
CA GLY A 41 13.50 12.47 7.67
C GLY A 41 12.23 12.27 6.84
N MET A 42 11.84 11.01 6.71
CA MET A 42 10.62 10.67 6.01
C MET A 42 9.45 10.86 6.96
N ARG A 43 8.36 11.34 6.39
CA ARG A 43 7.21 11.78 7.15
C ARG A 43 6.16 10.68 7.20
N VAL A 44 6.00 10.13 8.39
CA VAL A 44 4.98 9.15 8.69
C VAL A 44 3.67 9.87 9.03
N SER A 45 2.57 9.47 8.38
CA SER A 45 1.24 10.03 8.61
C SER A 45 0.15 8.96 8.53
N PHE A 46 -0.89 9.12 9.37
CA PHE A 46 -2.09 8.30 9.33
C PHE A 46 -3.14 8.82 8.32
N ALA A 47 -2.86 9.91 7.60
CA ALA A 47 -3.76 10.47 6.59
C ALA A 47 -4.18 9.44 5.53
N ALA A 48 -3.28 8.52 5.18
CA ALA A 48 -3.50 7.46 4.19
C ALA A 48 -4.74 6.58 4.47
N ILE A 49 -5.13 6.46 5.74
CA ILE A 49 -6.39 5.79 6.14
C ILE A 49 -7.57 6.48 5.44
N PHE A 50 -7.69 7.79 5.64
CA PHE A 50 -8.85 8.56 5.20
C PHE A 50 -8.79 8.99 3.74
N THR A 51 -7.59 9.04 3.13
CA THR A 51 -7.46 9.27 1.67
C THR A 51 -7.85 8.03 0.86
N ARG A 52 -7.54 6.82 1.34
CA ARG A 52 -7.84 5.55 0.63
C ARG A 52 -9.22 4.98 0.98
N MET A 53 -9.83 5.36 2.11
CA MET A 53 -11.19 4.91 2.47
C MET A 53 -12.28 5.23 1.41
N PRO A 54 -12.31 6.41 0.76
CA PRO A 54 -13.23 6.67 -0.34
C PRO A 54 -13.11 5.66 -1.49
N ALA A 55 -11.88 5.19 -1.78
CA ALA A 55 -11.64 4.16 -2.79
C ALA A 55 -12.28 2.82 -2.41
N ILE A 56 -12.15 2.44 -1.13
CA ILE A 56 -12.71 1.21 -0.56
C ILE A 56 -14.25 1.26 -0.50
N LEU A 57 -14.81 2.39 -0.09
CA LEU A 57 -16.24 2.55 0.15
C LEU A 57 -17.03 2.81 -1.13
N PHE A 58 -16.52 3.66 -2.02
CA PHE A 58 -17.26 4.19 -3.17
C PHE A 58 -16.62 3.90 -4.52
N GLY A 59 -15.38 3.39 -4.54
CA GLY A 59 -14.70 2.92 -5.73
C GLY A 59 -13.59 3.85 -6.28
N PRO A 60 -12.93 3.43 -7.38
CA PRO A 60 -11.71 4.06 -7.89
C PRO A 60 -11.82 5.56 -8.13
N PHE A 61 -12.95 6.02 -8.66
CA PHE A 61 -13.18 7.43 -8.98
C PHE A 61 -13.10 8.33 -7.74
N TYR A 62 -13.82 7.96 -6.67
CA TYR A 62 -13.80 8.69 -5.41
C TYR A 62 -12.44 8.61 -4.71
N GLY A 63 -11.75 7.47 -4.83
CA GLY A 63 -10.37 7.31 -4.38
C GLY A 63 -9.42 8.29 -5.06
N GLY A 64 -9.46 8.37 -6.40
CA GLY A 64 -8.61 9.27 -7.17
C GLY A 64 -8.87 10.74 -6.84
N ILE A 65 -10.14 11.15 -6.76
CA ILE A 65 -10.51 12.50 -6.35
C ILE A 65 -10.00 12.82 -4.95
N ALA A 66 -10.19 11.92 -3.98
CA ALA A 66 -9.74 12.13 -2.63
C ALA A 66 -8.21 12.29 -2.55
N GLY A 67 -7.45 11.44 -3.25
CA GLY A 67 -5.99 11.56 -3.35
C GLY A 67 -5.55 12.91 -3.92
N GLY A 68 -6.08 13.27 -5.09
CA GLY A 68 -5.74 14.53 -5.75
C GLY A 68 -6.07 15.77 -4.92
N ILE A 69 -7.26 15.82 -4.30
CA ILE A 69 -7.66 16.95 -3.45
C ILE A 69 -6.79 17.02 -2.21
N VAL A 70 -6.51 15.90 -1.53
CA VAL A 70 -5.69 15.92 -0.31
C VAL A 70 -4.25 16.32 -0.61
N ASP A 71 -3.73 15.96 -1.79
CA ASP A 71 -2.40 16.39 -2.21
C ASP A 71 -2.34 17.91 -2.46
N ILE A 72 -3.23 18.45 -3.30
CA ILE A 72 -3.31 19.87 -3.64
C ILE A 72 -3.63 20.72 -2.39
N ALA A 73 -4.71 20.39 -1.68
CA ALA A 73 -5.13 21.14 -0.51
C ALA A 73 -4.10 21.04 0.62
N GLY A 74 -3.44 19.88 0.78
CA GLY A 74 -2.36 19.73 1.75
C GLY A 74 -1.18 20.64 1.46
N TYR A 75 -0.80 20.81 0.18
CA TYR A 75 0.21 21.78 -0.22
C TYR A 75 -0.23 23.23 0.07
N LEU A 76 -1.49 23.58 -0.22
CA LEU A 76 -2.00 24.94 0.02
C LEU A 76 -2.08 25.29 1.52
N ILE A 77 -2.44 24.31 2.37
CA ILE A 77 -2.56 24.51 3.82
C ILE A 77 -1.18 24.62 4.48
N LYS A 78 -0.25 23.72 4.12
CA LYS A 78 1.09 23.67 4.68
C LYS A 78 2.10 23.31 3.60
N PRO A 79 2.61 24.31 2.85
CA PRO A 79 3.55 24.06 1.77
C PRO A 79 4.90 23.62 2.34
N GLU A 80 5.41 22.51 1.84
CA GLU A 80 6.65 21.89 2.30
C GLU A 80 7.54 21.57 1.10
N GLY A 81 8.22 22.62 0.62
CA GLY A 81 8.97 22.58 -0.62
C GLY A 81 8.11 22.97 -1.83
N PRO A 82 8.65 22.88 -3.05
CA PRO A 82 7.94 23.25 -4.26
C PRO A 82 6.80 22.28 -4.58
N TYR A 83 5.71 22.79 -5.14
CA TYR A 83 4.65 21.96 -5.68
C TYR A 83 5.15 21.18 -6.92
N ILE A 84 4.97 19.87 -6.91
CA ILE A 84 5.35 18.96 -7.99
C ILE A 84 4.08 18.29 -8.53
N PRO A 85 3.52 18.75 -9.68
CA PRO A 85 2.25 18.23 -10.21
C PRO A 85 2.23 16.72 -10.45
N PHE A 86 3.39 16.12 -10.76
CA PHE A 86 3.47 14.66 -10.94
C PHE A 86 3.16 13.90 -9.65
N LEU A 87 3.47 14.44 -8.47
CA LEU A 87 3.12 13.80 -7.20
C LEU A 87 1.60 13.77 -7.00
N THR A 88 0.88 14.81 -7.40
CA THR A 88 -0.58 14.82 -7.41
C THR A 88 -1.15 13.76 -8.35
N LEU A 89 -0.58 13.59 -9.55
CA LEU A 89 -1.00 12.53 -10.48
C LEU A 89 -0.79 11.14 -9.89
N THR A 90 0.34 10.91 -9.21
CA THR A 90 0.57 9.63 -8.52
C THR A 90 -0.37 9.43 -7.33
N SER A 91 -0.79 10.49 -6.63
CA SER A 91 -1.76 10.41 -5.54
C SER A 91 -3.16 10.07 -6.05
N ILE A 92 -3.55 10.62 -7.20
CA ILE A 92 -4.77 10.22 -7.91
C ILE A 92 -4.67 8.74 -8.31
N ALA A 93 -3.54 8.32 -8.86
CA ALA A 93 -3.31 6.93 -9.25
C ALA A 93 -3.36 5.97 -8.05
N ASP A 94 -2.80 6.35 -6.90
CA ASP A 94 -2.87 5.58 -5.64
C ASP A 94 -4.32 5.26 -5.26
N GLY A 95 -5.18 6.28 -5.23
CA GLY A 95 -6.60 6.12 -4.92
C GLY A 95 -7.35 5.27 -5.95
N ILE A 96 -7.05 5.43 -7.24
CA ILE A 96 -7.66 4.63 -8.31
C ILE A 96 -7.25 3.16 -8.21
N ILE A 97 -5.95 2.88 -8.07
CA ILE A 97 -5.40 1.53 -7.94
C ILE A 97 -5.99 0.87 -6.70
N ALA A 98 -6.00 1.56 -5.56
CA ALA A 98 -6.59 1.05 -4.33
C ALA A 98 -8.07 0.65 -4.54
N GLY A 99 -8.85 1.46 -5.25
CA GLY A 99 -10.25 1.16 -5.56
C GLY A 99 -10.42 -0.10 -6.40
N TYR A 100 -9.62 -0.27 -7.46
CA TYR A 100 -9.70 -1.46 -8.31
C TYR A 100 -9.26 -2.72 -7.58
N VAL A 101 -8.15 -2.65 -6.84
CA VAL A 101 -7.66 -3.78 -6.05
C VAL A 101 -8.69 -4.19 -5.01
N TRP A 102 -9.29 -3.22 -4.31
CA TRP A 102 -10.35 -3.51 -3.35
C TRP A 102 -11.57 -4.19 -4.01
N GLN A 103 -12.03 -3.68 -5.15
CA GLN A 103 -13.15 -4.30 -5.89
C GLN A 103 -12.85 -5.76 -6.28
N PHE A 104 -11.62 -6.06 -6.66
CA PHE A 104 -11.18 -7.40 -6.98
C PHE A 104 -11.13 -8.33 -5.76
N LEU A 105 -10.73 -7.80 -4.59
CA LEU A 105 -10.55 -8.59 -3.37
C LEU A 105 -11.82 -8.71 -2.50
N ARG A 106 -12.73 -7.72 -2.54
CA ARG A 106 -13.87 -7.64 -1.61
C ARG A 106 -14.77 -8.88 -1.66
N GLY A 107 -15.00 -9.42 -2.85
CA GLY A 107 -15.83 -10.61 -3.09
C GLY A 107 -15.14 -11.95 -2.85
N ARG A 108 -13.83 -11.98 -2.60
CA ARG A 108 -13.08 -13.22 -2.39
C ARG A 108 -13.06 -13.62 -0.91
N SER A 109 -13.04 -14.92 -0.63
CA SER A 109 -12.92 -15.41 0.74
C SER A 109 -11.52 -15.14 1.28
N THR A 110 -11.43 -14.72 2.55
CA THR A 110 -10.14 -14.38 3.17
C THR A 110 -9.20 -15.59 3.23
N LYS A 111 -9.75 -16.79 3.45
CA LYS A 111 -9.00 -18.07 3.42
C LYS A 111 -8.37 -18.34 2.04
N MET A 112 -9.09 -18.05 0.96
CA MET A 112 -8.57 -18.21 -0.40
C MET A 112 -7.42 -17.25 -0.68
N ILE A 113 -7.57 -15.98 -0.29
CA ILE A 113 -6.50 -14.98 -0.42
C ILE A 113 -5.27 -15.43 0.37
N GLN A 114 -5.44 -15.83 1.63
CA GLN A 114 -4.36 -16.27 2.49
C GLN A 114 -3.62 -17.48 1.91
N LYS A 115 -4.35 -18.52 1.45
CA LYS A 115 -3.74 -19.69 0.79
C LYS A 115 -2.96 -19.30 -0.47
N GLY A 116 -3.52 -18.41 -1.29
CA GLY A 116 -2.83 -17.88 -2.47
C GLY A 116 -1.52 -17.18 -2.11
N LEU A 117 -1.53 -16.31 -1.09
CA LEU A 117 -0.33 -15.61 -0.64
C LEU A 117 0.75 -16.57 -0.10
N TRP A 118 0.36 -17.58 0.69
CA TRP A 118 1.30 -18.61 1.15
C TRP A 118 1.98 -19.31 -0.03
N ILE A 119 1.21 -19.76 -1.03
CA ILE A 119 1.74 -20.41 -2.23
C ILE A 119 2.67 -19.46 -2.99
N THR A 120 2.28 -18.19 -3.15
CA THR A 120 3.09 -17.19 -3.85
C THR A 120 4.42 -16.96 -3.15
N PHE A 121 4.44 -16.67 -1.84
CA PHE A 121 5.69 -16.38 -1.13
C PHE A 121 6.58 -17.61 -0.97
N ILE A 122 6.02 -18.81 -0.75
CA ILE A 122 6.80 -20.07 -0.72
C ILE A 122 7.43 -20.33 -2.10
N SER A 123 6.70 -20.10 -3.19
CA SER A 123 7.23 -20.26 -4.54
C SER A 123 8.35 -19.26 -4.83
N ILE A 124 8.15 -17.97 -4.50
CA ILE A 124 9.18 -16.93 -4.64
C ILE A 124 10.43 -17.31 -3.84
N GLY A 125 10.26 -17.74 -2.58
CA GLY A 125 11.37 -18.15 -1.72
C GLY A 125 12.11 -19.37 -2.26
N SER A 126 11.37 -20.38 -2.72
CA SER A 126 11.94 -21.58 -3.35
C SER A 126 12.74 -21.24 -4.60
N ILE A 127 12.23 -20.37 -5.48
CA ILE A 127 12.94 -19.90 -6.67
C ILE A 127 14.20 -19.12 -6.29
N GLY A 128 14.12 -18.23 -5.30
CA GLY A 128 15.27 -17.48 -4.79
C GLY A 128 16.37 -18.40 -4.26
N LEU A 129 16.02 -19.35 -3.40
CA LEU A 129 16.96 -20.34 -2.84
C LEU A 129 17.54 -21.26 -3.91
N PHE A 130 16.72 -21.71 -4.88
CA PHE A 130 17.17 -22.51 -6.01
C PHE A 130 18.22 -21.75 -6.84
N ASN A 131 17.98 -20.47 -7.13
CA ASN A 131 18.94 -19.64 -7.86
C ASN A 131 20.27 -19.47 -7.09
N ILE A 132 20.23 -19.29 -5.77
CA ILE A 132 21.45 -19.26 -4.92
C ILE A 132 22.19 -20.59 -5.02
N ALA A 133 21.48 -21.70 -4.78
CA ALA A 133 22.08 -23.04 -4.78
C ALA A 133 22.71 -23.37 -6.14
N LEU A 134 22.02 -23.09 -7.24
CA LEU A 134 22.50 -23.34 -8.60
C LEU A 134 23.75 -22.52 -8.92
N THR A 135 23.77 -21.25 -8.51
CA THR A 135 24.92 -20.37 -8.68
C THR A 135 26.15 -20.88 -7.91
N ASN A 136 25.95 -21.36 -6.69
CA ASN A 136 27.06 -21.81 -5.84
C ASN A 136 27.56 -23.21 -6.18
N LEU A 137 26.66 -24.12 -6.59
CA LEU A 137 26.97 -25.52 -6.86
C LEU A 137 27.36 -25.77 -8.33
N TYR A 138 26.78 -25.02 -9.28
CA TYR A 138 27.01 -25.19 -10.71
C TYR A 138 27.16 -23.83 -11.44
N PRO A 139 28.29 -23.13 -11.26
CA PRO A 139 28.53 -21.81 -11.87
C PRO A 139 28.47 -21.81 -13.41
N GLY A 140 28.74 -22.95 -14.05
CA GLY A 140 28.70 -23.08 -15.52
C GLY A 140 27.31 -23.32 -16.13
N SER A 141 26.25 -23.34 -15.32
CA SER A 141 24.87 -23.54 -15.82
C SER A 141 24.35 -22.31 -16.56
N SER A 142 23.45 -22.50 -17.53
CA SER A 142 22.90 -21.38 -18.33
C SER A 142 22.21 -20.31 -17.47
N ILE A 143 21.61 -20.70 -16.34
CA ILE A 143 20.96 -19.79 -15.40
C ILE A 143 21.99 -19.05 -14.54
N ALA A 144 23.05 -19.72 -14.08
CA ALA A 144 24.13 -19.05 -13.34
C ALA A 144 24.86 -18.04 -14.23
N LEU A 145 25.16 -18.40 -15.49
CA LEU A 145 25.74 -17.51 -16.48
C LEU A 145 24.81 -16.33 -16.83
N ALA A 146 23.49 -16.57 -16.93
CA ALA A 146 22.51 -15.50 -17.12
C ALA A 146 22.46 -14.55 -15.92
N LEU A 147 22.54 -15.07 -14.69
CA LEU A 147 22.59 -14.26 -13.47
C LEU A 147 23.92 -13.49 -13.36
N ASP A 148 25.04 -14.10 -13.72
CA ASP A 148 26.36 -13.46 -13.75
C ASP A 148 26.45 -12.34 -14.79
N SER A 149 25.74 -12.49 -15.92
CA SER A 149 25.65 -11.43 -16.93
C SER A 149 24.99 -10.14 -16.41
N MET A 150 24.31 -10.20 -15.25
CA MET A 150 23.69 -9.06 -14.60
C MET A 150 24.66 -8.26 -13.71
N GLY A 151 25.90 -8.72 -13.53
CA GLY A 151 26.95 -8.05 -12.75
C GLY A 151 26.54 -7.80 -11.29
N GLU A 152 26.79 -6.60 -10.78
CA GLU A 152 26.44 -6.20 -9.40
C GLU A 152 24.93 -6.28 -9.09
N ARG A 153 24.06 -6.38 -10.11
CA ARG A 153 22.60 -6.49 -9.93
C ARG A 153 22.13 -7.89 -9.54
N LYS A 154 22.98 -8.90 -9.73
CA LYS A 154 22.69 -10.31 -9.42
C LYS A 154 22.30 -10.49 -7.95
N GLU A 155 23.07 -9.89 -7.04
CA GLU A 155 22.84 -10.02 -5.60
C GLU A 155 21.46 -9.47 -5.22
N TYR A 156 21.09 -8.30 -5.75
CA TYR A 156 19.77 -7.71 -5.50
C TYR A 156 18.62 -8.55 -6.06
N MET A 157 18.80 -9.21 -7.20
CA MET A 157 17.75 -10.05 -7.77
C MET A 157 17.56 -11.32 -6.95
N VAL A 158 18.65 -11.98 -6.58
CA VAL A 158 18.58 -13.28 -5.90
C VAL A 158 18.27 -13.11 -4.41
N LEU A 159 19.02 -12.24 -3.70
CA LEU A 159 18.74 -11.92 -2.30
C LEU A 159 17.43 -11.17 -2.14
N GLY A 160 17.05 -10.32 -3.11
CA GLY A 160 15.78 -9.60 -3.08
C GLY A 160 14.57 -10.53 -3.15
N LEU A 161 14.61 -11.57 -3.99
CA LEU A 161 13.53 -12.58 -4.03
C LEU A 161 13.40 -13.31 -2.69
N VAL A 162 14.52 -13.72 -2.08
CA VAL A 162 14.52 -14.34 -0.75
C VAL A 162 14.01 -13.38 0.32
N ALA A 163 14.47 -12.13 0.32
CA ALA A 163 14.03 -11.12 1.28
C ALA A 163 12.52 -10.84 1.18
N ILE A 164 11.97 -10.69 -0.03
CA ILE A 164 10.54 -10.49 -0.27
C ILE A 164 9.73 -11.70 0.23
N ALA A 165 10.20 -12.92 -0.05
CA ALA A 165 9.57 -14.13 0.44
C ALA A 165 9.57 -14.18 1.97
N VAL A 166 10.71 -13.94 2.62
CA VAL A 166 10.83 -13.95 4.09
C VAL A 166 9.92 -12.91 4.72
N ILE A 167 9.94 -11.65 4.25
CA ILE A 167 9.07 -10.60 4.76
C ILE A 167 7.59 -10.98 4.59
N GLY A 168 7.21 -11.49 3.41
CA GLY A 168 5.84 -11.93 3.15
C GLY A 168 5.39 -13.08 4.05
N LEU A 169 6.25 -14.08 4.27
CA LEU A 169 5.96 -15.21 5.16
C LEU A 169 5.87 -14.78 6.63
N ILE A 170 6.72 -13.86 7.08
CA ILE A 170 6.64 -13.27 8.43
C ILE A 170 5.28 -12.57 8.60
N LEU A 171 4.89 -11.70 7.66
CA LEU A 171 3.62 -10.99 7.72
C LEU A 171 2.41 -11.96 7.72
N LEU A 172 2.46 -13.01 6.91
CA LEU A 172 1.42 -14.05 6.90
C LEU A 172 1.37 -14.86 8.19
N THR A 173 2.52 -15.14 8.79
CA THR A 173 2.62 -15.85 10.07
C THR A 173 2.01 -15.01 11.19
N ILE A 174 2.30 -13.70 11.21
CA ILE A 174 1.69 -12.76 12.14
C ILE A 174 0.17 -12.69 11.93
N ASP A 175 -0.32 -12.53 10.70
CA ASP A 175 -1.77 -12.54 10.40
C ASP A 175 -2.43 -13.85 10.85
N TYR A 176 -1.80 -14.99 10.60
CA TYR A 176 -2.28 -16.29 11.06
C TYR A 176 -2.34 -16.38 12.59
N ALA A 177 -1.28 -15.96 13.29
CA ALA A 177 -1.21 -15.98 14.75
C ALA A 177 -2.27 -15.06 15.39
N VAL A 178 -2.48 -13.86 14.83
CA VAL A 178 -3.52 -12.92 15.28
C VAL A 178 -4.91 -13.53 15.10
N ARG A 179 -5.20 -14.16 13.95
CA ARG A 179 -6.49 -14.84 13.71
C ARG A 179 -6.69 -16.04 14.62
N TYR A 180 -5.64 -16.78 14.92
CA TYR A 180 -5.71 -17.92 15.83
C TYR A 180 -6.03 -17.46 17.27
N LYS A 181 -5.41 -16.36 17.71
CA LYS A 181 -5.64 -15.79 19.04
C LYS A 181 -7.01 -15.08 19.16
N PHE A 182 -7.48 -14.47 18.08
CA PHE A 182 -8.73 -13.70 18.05
C PHE A 182 -9.61 -14.12 16.86
N PRO A 183 -10.19 -15.34 16.86
CA PRO A 183 -10.92 -15.87 15.71
C PRO A 183 -12.14 -15.04 15.34
N ASP A 184 -12.88 -14.57 16.34
CA ASP A 184 -14.14 -13.83 16.17
C ASP A 184 -13.96 -12.32 15.96
N ALA A 185 -12.71 -11.84 15.86
CA ALA A 185 -12.45 -10.42 15.63
C ALA A 185 -12.99 -10.00 14.26
N VAL A 186 -13.91 -9.03 14.25
CA VAL A 186 -14.56 -8.51 13.03
C VAL A 186 -13.53 -7.97 12.02
N VAL A 187 -12.39 -7.49 12.52
CA VAL A 187 -11.25 -7.00 11.73
C VAL A 187 -10.69 -8.07 10.78
N ASN A 188 -10.77 -9.35 11.15
CA ASN A 188 -10.28 -10.48 10.34
C ASN A 188 -10.97 -10.59 8.97
N LYS A 189 -12.19 -10.06 8.84
CA LYS A 189 -12.97 -10.00 7.58
C LYS A 189 -12.29 -9.11 6.54
N TYR A 190 -11.65 -8.03 6.98
CA TYR A 190 -11.16 -6.96 6.10
C TYR A 190 -9.64 -6.83 6.07
N TYR A 191 -8.94 -7.09 7.16
CA TYR A 191 -7.51 -6.76 7.32
C TYR A 191 -6.65 -7.19 6.13
N LEU A 192 -6.67 -8.47 5.76
CA LEU A 192 -5.82 -8.97 4.67
C LEU A 192 -6.16 -8.34 3.31
N LYS A 193 -7.44 -8.03 3.06
CA LYS A 193 -7.88 -7.37 1.82
C LYS A 193 -7.39 -5.93 1.78
N VAL A 194 -7.53 -5.22 2.90
CA VAL A 194 -7.06 -3.83 3.02
C VAL A 194 -5.54 -3.76 2.91
N LEU A 195 -4.82 -4.68 3.57
CA LEU A 195 -3.36 -4.78 3.48
C LEU A 195 -2.89 -4.92 2.05
N LEU A 196 -3.47 -5.87 1.30
CA LEU A 196 -3.14 -6.04 -0.11
C LEU A 196 -3.52 -4.82 -0.95
N THR A 197 -4.68 -4.22 -0.72
CA THR A 197 -5.08 -2.97 -1.39
C THR A 197 -4.04 -1.87 -1.18
N PHE A 198 -3.55 -1.71 0.04
CA PHE A 198 -2.61 -0.65 0.39
C PHE A 198 -1.21 -0.93 -0.14
N LEU A 199 -0.74 -2.18 -0.09
CA LEU A 199 0.57 -2.57 -0.63
C LEU A 199 0.61 -2.48 -2.16
N VAL A 200 -0.42 -2.96 -2.85
CA VAL A 200 -0.47 -2.95 -4.32
C VAL A 200 -0.59 -1.53 -4.88
N ALA A 201 -1.27 -0.61 -4.17
CA ALA A 201 -1.31 0.80 -4.54
C ALA A 201 -0.01 1.53 -4.14
N GLY A 202 0.42 1.36 -2.90
CA GLY A 202 1.47 2.15 -2.27
C GLY A 202 2.89 1.85 -2.77
N VAL A 203 3.24 0.59 -3.01
CA VAL A 203 4.61 0.22 -3.45
C VAL A 203 4.96 0.81 -4.82
N PRO A 204 4.11 0.67 -5.87
CA PRO A 204 4.38 1.31 -7.15
C PRO A 204 4.44 2.83 -7.06
N VAL A 205 3.50 3.44 -6.33
CA VAL A 205 3.42 4.90 -6.17
C VAL A 205 4.65 5.44 -5.45
N THR A 206 5.09 4.79 -4.37
CA THR A 206 6.33 5.16 -3.64
C THR A 206 7.57 5.06 -4.52
N THR A 207 7.61 4.03 -5.38
CA THR A 207 8.72 3.81 -6.32
C THR A 207 8.75 4.92 -7.38
N ILE A 208 7.61 5.22 -8.01
CA ILE A 208 7.49 6.30 -8.99
C ILE A 208 7.80 7.66 -8.35
N ASN A 209 7.28 7.91 -7.15
CA ASN A 209 7.54 9.15 -6.40
C ASN A 209 9.01 9.30 -6.01
N SER A 210 9.73 8.20 -5.80
CA SER A 210 11.17 8.25 -5.57
C SER A 210 11.93 8.69 -6.82
N TYR A 211 11.56 8.19 -7.99
CA TYR A 211 12.12 8.68 -9.26
C TYR A 211 11.78 10.14 -9.54
N ILE A 212 10.52 10.55 -9.34
CA ILE A 212 10.09 11.95 -9.52
C ILE A 212 10.93 12.86 -8.61
N LEU A 213 11.06 12.52 -7.33
CA LEU A 213 11.81 13.36 -6.40
C LEU A 213 13.30 13.45 -6.75
N LEU A 214 13.92 12.35 -7.21
CA LEU A 214 15.28 12.38 -7.73
C LEU A 214 15.42 13.25 -8.97
N PHE A 215 14.42 13.26 -9.86
CA PHE A 215 14.44 14.11 -11.05
C PHE A 215 14.43 15.60 -10.67
N TYR A 216 13.58 15.99 -9.71
CA TYR A 216 13.39 17.38 -9.28
C TYR A 216 14.50 17.92 -8.37
N PHE A 217 15.05 17.10 -7.47
CA PHE A 217 16.01 17.56 -6.46
C PHE A 217 17.43 17.06 -6.74
N ALA A 218 18.30 17.98 -7.20
CA ALA A 218 19.69 17.68 -7.51
C ALA A 218 20.49 17.12 -6.32
N GLY A 219 20.16 17.54 -5.09
CA GLY A 219 20.79 17.03 -3.86
C GLY A 219 20.53 15.53 -3.64
N LEU A 220 19.34 15.04 -4.01
CA LEU A 220 18.98 13.62 -3.86
C LEU A 220 19.69 12.75 -4.89
N LYS A 221 20.01 13.27 -6.09
CA LYS A 221 20.73 12.51 -7.13
C LYS A 221 22.09 11.99 -6.66
N LYS A 222 22.74 12.70 -5.74
CA LYS A 222 24.05 12.31 -5.17
C LYS A 222 23.96 11.10 -4.23
N ILE A 223 22.80 10.86 -3.62
CA ILE A 223 22.57 9.77 -2.66
C ILE A 223 22.37 8.44 -3.41
N GLY A 224 21.90 8.50 -4.66
CA GLY A 224 21.58 7.32 -5.47
C GLY A 224 20.18 6.76 -5.17
N PHE A 225 19.58 6.12 -6.18
CA PHE A 225 18.19 5.68 -6.11
C PHE A 225 17.94 4.70 -4.96
N PHE A 226 18.73 3.63 -4.86
CA PHE A 226 18.47 2.57 -3.88
C PHE A 226 18.61 3.05 -2.44
N LEU A 227 19.62 3.88 -2.13
CA LEU A 227 19.80 4.42 -0.79
C LEU A 227 18.67 5.38 -0.39
N PHE A 228 18.09 6.11 -1.35
CA PHE A 228 16.90 6.94 -1.12
C PHE A 228 15.60 6.14 -1.08
N TRP A 229 15.46 5.10 -1.91
CA TRP A 229 14.22 4.34 -2.08
C TRP A 229 14.02 3.26 -1.01
N ILE A 230 15.07 2.58 -0.56
CA ILE A 230 14.97 1.47 0.41
C ILE A 230 14.29 1.92 1.72
N PRO A 231 14.70 3.04 2.37
CA PRO A 231 14.01 3.52 3.56
C PRO A 231 12.53 3.80 3.28
N ARG A 232 12.22 4.41 2.13
CA ARG A 232 10.86 4.78 1.70
C ARG A 232 9.96 3.58 1.47
N LEU A 233 10.50 2.56 0.82
CA LEU A 233 9.79 1.31 0.66
C LEU A 233 9.53 0.67 2.03
N LEU A 234 10.53 0.62 2.91
CA LEU A 234 10.38 0.04 4.24
C LEU A 234 9.31 0.76 5.06
N GLU A 235 9.31 2.09 5.05
CA GLU A 235 8.25 2.89 5.68
C GLU A 235 6.87 2.55 5.11
N GLU A 236 6.69 2.54 3.78
CA GLU A 236 5.40 2.22 3.16
C GLU A 236 4.92 0.81 3.56
N LEU A 237 5.82 -0.18 3.58
CA LEU A 237 5.50 -1.55 4.00
C LEU A 237 5.07 -1.61 5.46
N LEU A 238 5.81 -0.98 6.37
CA LEU A 238 5.51 -0.95 7.80
C LEU A 238 4.22 -0.18 8.08
N MET A 239 4.07 0.98 7.47
CA MET A 239 2.87 1.80 7.63
C MET A 239 1.65 1.09 7.07
N ALA A 240 1.75 0.46 5.90
CA ALA A 240 0.65 -0.32 5.32
C ALA A 240 0.11 -1.36 6.30
N VAL A 241 0.97 -2.07 7.04
CA VAL A 241 0.53 -3.03 8.08
C VAL A 241 -0.29 -2.33 9.16
N LEU A 242 0.23 -1.25 9.73
CA LEU A 242 -0.43 -0.51 10.82
C LEU A 242 -1.76 0.11 10.39
N ILE A 243 -1.76 0.87 9.29
CA ILE A 243 -2.94 1.59 8.82
C ILE A 243 -4.01 0.65 8.27
N SER A 244 -3.63 -0.55 7.80
CA SER A 244 -4.61 -1.56 7.36
C SER A 244 -5.39 -2.16 8.51
N TYR A 245 -4.77 -2.35 9.69
CA TYR A 245 -5.51 -2.76 10.89
C TYR A 245 -6.54 -1.71 11.30
N ILE A 246 -6.12 -0.44 11.36
CA ILE A 246 -7.02 0.67 11.73
C ILE A 246 -8.15 0.81 10.70
N THR A 247 -7.82 0.78 9.41
CA THR A 247 -8.82 0.88 8.33
C THR A 247 -9.79 -0.31 8.34
N ALA A 248 -9.32 -1.53 8.58
CA ALA A 248 -10.17 -2.71 8.70
C ALA A 248 -11.11 -2.62 9.91
N PHE A 249 -10.63 -2.08 11.03
CA PHE A 249 -11.47 -1.76 12.18
C PHE A 249 -12.52 -0.70 11.83
N LEU A 250 -12.12 0.44 11.25
CA LEU A 250 -13.05 1.49 10.84
C LEU A 250 -14.10 0.98 9.83
N LEU A 251 -13.70 0.11 8.90
CA LEU A 251 -14.62 -0.49 7.94
C LEU A 251 -15.64 -1.42 8.62
N SER A 252 -15.21 -2.16 9.65
CA SER A 252 -16.13 -2.98 10.46
C SER A 252 -17.15 -2.13 11.23
N VAL A 253 -16.72 -1.00 11.79
CA VAL A 253 -17.60 -0.03 12.46
C VAL A 253 -18.55 0.61 11.43
N TYR A 254 -18.04 1.02 10.28
CA TYR A 254 -18.83 1.59 9.19
C TYR A 254 -19.94 0.64 8.74
N ASP A 255 -19.64 -0.63 8.55
CA ASP A 255 -20.63 -1.61 8.11
C ASP A 255 -21.71 -1.88 9.17
N ARG A 256 -21.32 -1.86 10.44
CA ARG A 256 -22.24 -2.04 11.57
C ARG A 256 -23.23 -0.88 11.73
N PHE A 257 -22.77 0.36 11.59
CA PHE A 257 -23.56 1.54 11.92
C PHE A 257 -24.12 2.29 10.71
N ILE A 258 -23.41 2.29 9.58
CA ILE A 258 -23.75 3.12 8.41
C ILE A 258 -24.27 2.26 7.26
N ARG A 259 -23.54 1.20 6.88
CA ARG A 259 -23.93 0.41 5.69
C ARG A 259 -25.18 -0.44 5.91
N LYS A 260 -25.60 -0.68 7.17
CA LYS A 260 -26.65 -1.64 7.57
C LYS A 260 -26.63 -2.82 6.59
N GLU A 261 -25.66 -3.74 6.76
CA GLU A 261 -25.84 -5.08 6.17
C GLU A 261 -27.24 -5.53 6.60
N LYS A 262 -28.19 -5.56 5.66
CA LYS A 262 -29.42 -6.32 5.85
C LYS A 262 -28.91 -7.73 6.08
N TRP A 263 -28.97 -8.16 7.32
CA TRP A 263 -28.73 -9.54 7.72
C TRP A 263 -29.59 -10.39 6.79
N ILE A 264 -28.94 -11.08 5.86
CA ILE A 264 -29.57 -12.17 5.15
C ILE A 264 -29.43 -13.33 6.13
N GLU A 265 -30.55 -13.67 6.76
CA GLU A 265 -30.78 -14.94 7.45
C GLU A 265 -30.45 -16.12 6.52
#